data_AF-A0A061D8F1-F1
#
_entry.id   AF-A0A061D8F1-F1
#
_cell.length_a   1.000
_cell.length_b   1.000
_cell.length_c   1.000
_cell.angle_alpha   90.00
_cell.angle_beta   90.00
_cell.angle_gamma   90.00
#
_symmetry.space_group_name_H-M   'P 1'
#
loop_
_entity.id
_entity.type
_entity.pdbx_description
1 polymer ?
#
loop_
_entity_poly.entity_id
_entity_poly.type
_entity_poly.pdbx_seq_one_letter_code
_entity_poly.pdbx_strand_id
1 'polypeptide(L)'
;MVLTFHGLNASHSAFDNYCDVLKSCDFTVVTFDLYGHGLSDIPPYEVFGRQYSLDFFVDQALEVLAHLHLEDRKLSIMGISMGCCVAAAFCDRYPDLVEKMVLISPAGLIPRCPFSARLVKMFHCCIPCIPRCIRQRTIMKGTLQQELDDFTNDALWRILVTPNSTACMLGIVKRVPLWSGSQLYRRVGAMGKPTLVIFGEKDDVTPPTCADKFRKYFHNSQVIIFPGVGHQAAYVIPTAIASTCLAFLQLPSNSNVARYSRWLPFSEDGAYIRENERRIGRDADRSQEYVCEEQLGDMESDSTEVSSQRMAYCTPLLKQCAWSWKLTTPLTLVVVREYENSSNDTALF
;
A
#
# COMPACT_ATOMS: atom_id res chain seq x y z
N MET A 1 9.35 14.35 2.39
CA MET A 1 7.97 14.08 2.86
C MET A 1 7.64 12.62 2.60
N VAL A 2 6.91 11.97 3.51
CA VAL A 2 6.46 10.58 3.40
C VAL A 2 4.95 10.52 3.60
N LEU A 3 4.21 9.99 2.62
CA LEU A 3 2.78 9.72 2.72
C LEU A 3 2.56 8.22 2.97
N THR A 4 1.77 7.87 3.98
CA THR A 4 1.61 6.48 4.41
C THR A 4 0.23 5.90 4.11
N PHE A 5 0.17 4.58 3.87
CA PHE A 5 -1.06 3.84 3.59
C PHE A 5 -1.09 2.55 4.43
N HIS A 6 -1.99 2.47 5.41
CA HIS A 6 -2.04 1.33 6.33
C HIS A 6 -2.74 0.10 5.70
N GLY A 7 -2.61 -1.05 6.36
CA GLY A 7 -3.21 -2.32 5.95
C GLY A 7 -4.71 -2.42 6.24
N LEU A 8 -5.32 -3.51 5.78
CA LEU A 8 -6.73 -3.83 6.08
C LEU A 8 -6.92 -3.97 7.60
N ASN A 9 -8.03 -3.46 8.12
CA ASN A 9 -8.37 -3.43 9.55
C ASN A 9 -7.38 -2.69 10.47
N ALA A 10 -6.38 -2.00 9.92
CA ALA A 10 -5.45 -1.18 10.70
C ALA A 10 -5.95 0.28 10.84
N SER A 11 -5.03 1.16 11.19
CA SER A 11 -5.19 2.62 11.30
C SER A 11 -3.83 3.30 11.09
N HIS A 12 -3.81 4.63 11.08
CA HIS A 12 -2.62 5.47 11.04
C HIS A 12 -1.56 5.08 12.08
N SER A 13 -2.00 4.56 13.25
CA SER A 13 -1.12 4.07 14.32
C SER A 13 -0.19 2.94 13.92
N ALA A 14 -0.46 2.25 12.80
CA ALA A 14 0.46 1.28 12.20
C ALA A 14 1.83 1.87 11.88
N PHE A 15 1.91 3.20 11.77
CA PHE A 15 3.12 3.94 11.44
C PHE A 15 3.77 4.63 12.64
N ASP A 16 3.23 4.57 13.86
CA ASP A 16 3.73 5.36 15.01
C ASP A 16 5.23 5.12 15.26
N ASN A 17 5.67 3.85 15.29
CA ASN A 17 7.08 3.48 15.46
C ASN A 17 8.00 3.97 14.34
N TYR A 18 7.45 4.24 13.15
CA TYR A 18 8.18 4.72 11.98
C TYR A 18 8.25 6.24 11.99
N CYS A 19 7.16 6.91 12.38
CA CYS A 19 7.07 8.35 12.47
C CYS A 19 8.14 8.90 13.40
N ASP A 20 8.31 8.34 14.59
CA ASP A 20 9.32 8.80 15.57
C ASP A 20 10.74 8.76 14.99
N VAL A 21 11.07 7.66 14.30
CA VAL A 21 12.38 7.48 13.65
C VAL A 21 12.56 8.45 12.48
N LEU A 22 11.55 8.60 11.64
CA LEU A 22 11.63 9.46 10.45
C LEU A 22 11.66 10.95 10.80
N LYS A 23 10.84 11.39 11.76
CA LYS A 23 10.85 12.75 12.31
C LYS A 23 12.23 13.14 12.83
N SER A 24 12.91 12.22 13.53
CA SER A 24 14.25 12.47 14.09
C SER A 24 15.32 12.82 13.03
N CYS A 25 15.00 12.58 11.76
CA CYS A 25 15.83 12.86 10.59
C CYS A 25 15.16 13.83 9.60
N ASP A 26 14.36 14.78 10.09
CA ASP A 26 13.75 15.88 9.32
C ASP A 26 12.76 15.47 8.21
N PHE A 27 12.17 14.27 8.30
CA PHE A 27 11.08 13.90 7.39
C PHE A 27 9.73 14.43 7.92
N THR A 28 9.02 15.21 7.08
CA THR A 28 7.57 15.37 7.22
C THR A 28 6.88 14.04 6.93
N VAL A 29 6.11 13.50 7.87
CA VAL A 29 5.36 12.25 7.68
C VAL A 29 3.86 12.54 7.81
N VAL A 30 3.09 12.15 6.80
CA VAL A 30 1.62 12.26 6.79
C VAL A 30 1.04 10.85 6.92
N THR A 31 0.34 10.61 8.03
CA THR A 31 -0.40 9.38 8.29
C THR A 31 -1.87 9.70 8.42
N PHE A 32 -2.73 8.80 7.93
CA PHE A 32 -4.17 9.00 8.00
C PHE A 32 -4.90 7.67 8.01
N ASP A 33 -6.13 7.69 8.50
CA ASP A 33 -7.01 6.54 8.49
C ASP A 33 -7.73 6.45 7.13
N LEU A 34 -7.52 5.37 6.40
CA LEU A 34 -8.24 5.08 5.17
C LEU A 34 -9.74 4.99 5.46
N TYR A 35 -10.59 5.47 4.56
CA TYR A 35 -12.04 5.36 4.71
C TYR A 35 -12.45 3.90 5.01
N GLY A 36 -13.40 3.74 5.92
CA GLY A 36 -13.80 2.43 6.42
C GLY A 36 -12.89 1.82 7.48
N HIS A 37 -11.87 2.55 7.94
CA HIS A 37 -10.92 2.12 8.96
C HIS A 37 -10.65 3.24 9.97
N GLY A 38 -9.98 2.87 11.06
CA GLY A 38 -9.54 3.84 12.03
C GLY A 38 -10.72 4.56 12.68
N LEU A 39 -10.57 5.88 12.75
CA LEU A 39 -11.60 6.83 13.15
C LEU A 39 -12.15 7.65 11.96
N SER A 40 -11.68 7.37 10.74
CA SER A 40 -12.24 7.95 9.52
C SER A 40 -13.64 7.41 9.25
N ASP A 41 -14.42 8.18 8.49
CA ASP A 41 -15.79 7.82 8.16
C ASP A 41 -15.86 6.49 7.38
N ILE A 42 -17.05 5.88 7.38
CA ILE A 42 -17.34 4.63 6.68
C ILE A 42 -18.42 4.87 5.62
N PRO A 43 -18.06 5.46 4.46
CA PRO A 43 -19.00 5.78 3.40
C PRO A 43 -19.82 4.56 2.97
N PRO A 44 -21.13 4.70 2.72
CA PRO A 44 -21.96 3.56 2.38
C PRO A 44 -21.43 2.86 1.11
N TYR A 45 -21.34 1.53 1.17
CA TYR A 45 -20.96 0.73 0.02
C TYR A 45 -22.11 0.64 -0.97
N GLU A 46 -21.94 1.21 -2.15
CA GLU A 46 -22.88 1.10 -3.25
C GLU A 46 -22.39 0.05 -4.24
N VAL A 47 -23.24 -0.90 -4.63
CA VAL A 47 -22.86 -2.04 -5.50
C VAL A 47 -22.33 -1.58 -6.87
N PHE A 48 -22.89 -0.50 -7.41
CA PHE A 48 -22.51 0.09 -8.70
C PHE A 48 -21.60 1.33 -8.56
N GLY A 49 -21.27 1.73 -7.32
CA GLY A 49 -20.39 2.86 -7.05
C GLY A 49 -18.91 2.48 -7.10
N ARG A 50 -18.06 3.47 -6.78
CA ARG A 50 -16.59 3.34 -6.75
C ARG A 50 -16.00 3.24 -5.33
N GLN A 51 -16.82 3.32 -4.29
CA GLN A 51 -16.38 3.31 -2.89
C GLN A 51 -15.51 2.10 -2.61
N TYR A 52 -14.42 2.27 -1.87
CA TYR A 52 -13.46 1.22 -1.53
C TYR A 52 -12.71 0.58 -2.71
N SER A 53 -12.69 1.24 -3.88
CA SER A 53 -11.74 0.93 -4.95
C SER A 53 -10.38 1.56 -4.68
N LEU A 54 -9.37 1.20 -5.47
CA LEU A 54 -8.08 1.88 -5.44
C LEU A 54 -8.20 3.38 -5.74
N ASP A 55 -8.96 3.75 -6.78
CA ASP A 55 -9.17 5.16 -7.13
C ASP A 55 -9.84 5.95 -6.00
N PHE A 56 -10.72 5.30 -5.25
CA PHE A 56 -11.37 5.91 -4.09
C PHE A 56 -10.39 6.23 -2.97
N PHE A 57 -9.48 5.30 -2.64
CA PHE A 57 -8.44 5.57 -1.63
C PHE A 57 -7.37 6.55 -2.13
N VAL A 58 -7.08 6.55 -3.43
CA VAL A 58 -6.19 7.54 -4.05
C VAL A 58 -6.81 8.94 -4.02
N ASP A 59 -8.10 9.08 -4.33
CA ASP A 59 -8.84 10.35 -4.21
C ASP A 59 -8.81 10.85 -2.75
N GLN A 60 -9.04 9.97 -1.77
CA GLN A 60 -8.92 10.31 -0.35
C GLN A 60 -7.52 10.87 -0.01
N ALA A 61 -6.46 10.24 -0.51
CA ALA A 61 -5.10 10.69 -0.25
C ALA A 61 -4.83 12.11 -0.80
N LEU A 62 -5.39 12.44 -1.96
CA LEU A 62 -5.30 13.79 -2.52
C LEU A 62 -6.09 14.80 -1.72
N GLU A 63 -7.27 14.43 -1.21
CA GLU A 63 -8.06 15.28 -0.32
C GLU A 63 -7.27 15.62 0.95
N VAL A 64 -6.58 14.62 1.53
CA VAL A 64 -5.68 14.84 2.68
C VAL A 64 -4.54 15.78 2.31
N LEU A 65 -3.83 15.54 1.19
CA LEU A 65 -2.73 16.39 0.77
C LEU A 65 -3.19 17.84 0.50
N ALA A 66 -4.32 18.02 -0.18
CA ALA A 66 -4.88 19.34 -0.48
C ALA A 66 -5.33 20.08 0.78
N HIS A 67 -5.90 19.37 1.75
CA HIS A 67 -6.29 19.94 3.04
C HIS A 67 -5.07 20.46 3.82
N LEU A 68 -3.94 19.76 3.74
CA LEU A 68 -2.68 20.15 4.37
C LEU A 68 -1.86 21.13 3.53
N HIS A 69 -2.31 21.50 2.32
CA HIS A 69 -1.55 22.32 1.36
C HIS A 69 -0.21 21.70 0.94
N LEU A 70 -0.20 20.37 0.76
CA LEU A 70 0.96 19.55 0.41
C LEU A 70 0.86 18.89 -0.98
N GLU A 71 -0.18 19.19 -1.77
CA GLU A 71 -0.52 18.52 -3.03
C GLU A 71 0.56 18.67 -4.13
N ASP A 72 1.31 19.78 -4.13
CA ASP A 72 2.36 20.06 -5.11
C ASP A 72 3.75 19.53 -4.69
N ARG A 73 3.87 19.00 -3.46
CA ARG A 73 5.16 18.54 -2.93
C ARG A 73 5.50 17.14 -3.45
N LYS A 74 6.74 16.97 -3.92
CA LYS A 74 7.31 15.65 -4.15
C LYS A 74 7.35 14.85 -2.85
N LEU A 75 7.04 13.56 -2.94
CA LEU A 75 6.87 12.71 -1.78
C LEU A 75 7.40 11.30 -2.01
N SER A 76 7.82 10.66 -0.93
CA SER A 76 7.96 9.20 -0.88
C SER A 76 6.65 8.60 -0.37
N ILE A 77 6.28 7.42 -0.86
CA ILE A 77 5.10 6.69 -0.38
C ILE A 77 5.51 5.45 0.38
N MET A 78 4.79 5.15 1.45
CA MET A 78 5.00 3.96 2.27
C MET A 78 3.69 3.22 2.47
N GLY A 79 3.62 1.96 2.07
CA GLY A 79 2.45 1.10 2.24
C GLY A 79 2.74 -0.11 3.12
N ILE A 80 1.73 -0.55 3.87
CA ILE A 80 1.73 -1.84 4.57
C ILE A 80 0.58 -2.69 4.04
N SER A 81 0.86 -3.93 3.61
CA SER A 81 -0.15 -4.91 3.19
C SER A 81 -1.09 -4.38 2.09
N MET A 82 -2.40 -4.24 2.37
CA MET A 82 -3.37 -3.60 1.46
C MET A 82 -2.92 -2.19 1.03
N GLY A 83 -2.31 -1.43 1.94
CA GLY A 83 -1.80 -0.10 1.67
C GLY A 83 -0.73 -0.07 0.57
N CYS A 84 -0.01 -1.17 0.33
CA CYS A 84 0.91 -1.28 -0.81
C CYS A 84 0.18 -1.23 -2.15
N CYS A 85 -1.03 -1.78 -2.25
CA CYS A 85 -1.85 -1.67 -3.46
C CYS A 85 -2.30 -0.22 -3.69
N VAL A 86 -2.67 0.49 -2.61
CA VAL A 86 -3.07 1.91 -2.68
C VAL A 86 -1.86 2.78 -3.04
N ALA A 87 -0.71 2.56 -2.42
CA ALA A 87 0.54 3.22 -2.75
C ALA A 87 0.93 3.01 -4.23
N ALA A 88 0.85 1.77 -4.71
CA ALA A 88 1.09 1.48 -6.13
C ALA A 88 0.10 2.21 -7.04
N ALA A 89 -1.19 2.24 -6.70
CA ALA A 89 -2.20 2.98 -7.47
C ALA A 89 -1.96 4.50 -7.47
N PHE A 90 -1.54 5.05 -6.33
CA PHE A 90 -1.18 6.46 -6.21
C PHE A 90 0.00 6.79 -7.14
N CYS A 91 1.04 5.95 -7.15
CA CYS A 91 2.18 6.10 -8.05
C CYS A 91 1.80 5.94 -9.53
N ASP A 92 0.91 4.99 -9.85
CA ASP A 92 0.41 4.77 -11.22
C ASP A 92 -0.30 6.02 -11.77
N ARG A 93 -1.07 6.71 -10.91
CA ARG A 93 -1.84 7.91 -11.29
C ARG A 93 -1.05 9.21 -11.19
N TYR A 94 -0.12 9.32 -10.24
CA TYR A 94 0.69 10.52 -9.97
C TYR A 94 2.19 10.21 -9.94
N PRO A 95 2.76 9.64 -11.02
CA PRO A 95 4.16 9.19 -11.04
C PRO A 95 5.14 10.34 -10.87
N ASP A 96 4.77 11.56 -11.26
CA ASP A 96 5.62 12.73 -11.11
C ASP A 96 5.75 13.13 -9.64
N LEU A 97 4.69 13.01 -8.83
CA LEU A 97 4.75 13.38 -7.41
C LEU A 97 5.60 12.39 -6.59
N VAL A 98 5.65 11.13 -7.01
CA VAL A 98 6.32 10.06 -6.26
C VAL A 98 7.81 9.98 -6.58
N GLU A 99 8.65 10.11 -5.56
CA GLU A 99 10.11 9.97 -5.65
C GLU A 99 10.57 8.55 -5.36
N LYS A 100 10.04 7.95 -4.29
CA LYS A 100 10.46 6.62 -3.79
C LYS A 100 9.27 5.87 -3.23
N MET A 101 9.39 4.55 -3.19
CA MET A 101 8.35 3.67 -2.66
C MET A 101 8.91 2.73 -1.60
N VAL A 102 8.17 2.55 -0.51
CA VAL A 102 8.43 1.52 0.50
C VAL A 102 7.19 0.63 0.61
N LEU A 103 7.35 -0.66 0.36
CA LEU A 103 6.27 -1.64 0.34
C LEU A 103 6.55 -2.73 1.38
N ILE A 104 5.79 -2.75 2.48
CA ILE A 104 5.98 -3.70 3.57
C ILE A 104 4.88 -4.76 3.52
N SER A 105 5.27 -6.03 3.45
CA SER A 105 4.40 -7.20 3.31
C SER A 105 3.31 -7.01 2.23
N PRO A 106 3.68 -6.67 0.98
CA PRO A 106 2.73 -6.16 0.00
C PRO A 106 1.66 -7.19 -0.42
N ALA A 107 0.39 -6.78 -0.30
CA ALA A 107 -0.72 -7.50 -0.90
C ALA A 107 -0.68 -7.38 -2.44
N GLY A 108 -1.55 -8.11 -3.14
CA GLY A 108 -1.77 -7.99 -4.58
C GLY A 108 -1.15 -9.09 -5.42
N LEU A 109 -0.15 -9.81 -4.92
CA LEU A 109 0.41 -11.00 -5.58
C LEU A 109 0.11 -12.31 -4.83
N ILE A 110 -0.82 -12.27 -3.87
CA ILE A 110 -1.16 -13.41 -3.02
C ILE A 110 -1.57 -14.62 -3.90
N PRO A 111 -0.87 -15.78 -3.79
CA PRO A 111 -0.99 -16.87 -4.77
C PRO A 111 -2.39 -17.47 -4.91
N ARG A 112 -3.19 -17.43 -3.83
CA ARG A 112 -4.54 -18.00 -3.82
C ARG A 112 -5.51 -17.05 -3.14
N CYS A 113 -6.59 -16.72 -3.84
CA CYS A 113 -7.77 -16.15 -3.21
C CYS A 113 -8.42 -17.25 -2.34
N PRO A 114 -8.55 -17.08 -1.02
CA PRO A 114 -9.17 -18.08 -0.18
C PRO A 114 -10.62 -18.30 -0.64
N PHE A 115 -11.09 -19.54 -0.52
CA PHE A 115 -12.42 -19.92 -1.00
C PHE A 115 -13.53 -19.05 -0.39
N SER A 116 -13.40 -18.68 0.89
CA SER A 116 -14.28 -17.75 1.58
C SER A 116 -14.36 -16.37 0.90
N ALA A 117 -13.23 -15.77 0.54
CA ALA A 117 -13.21 -14.50 -0.19
C ALA A 117 -13.81 -14.63 -1.60
N ARG A 118 -13.61 -15.77 -2.27
CA ARG A 118 -14.25 -16.06 -3.56
C ARG A 118 -15.77 -16.20 -3.44
N LEU A 119 -16.26 -16.86 -2.40
CA LEU A 119 -17.70 -16.96 -2.09
C LEU A 119 -18.31 -15.58 -1.80
N VAL A 120 -17.62 -14.75 -1.01
CA VAL A 120 -18.03 -13.37 -0.70
C VAL A 120 -18.15 -12.53 -1.98
N LYS A 121 -17.19 -12.66 -2.91
CA LYS A 121 -17.25 -12.01 -4.23
C LYS A 121 -18.45 -12.50 -5.06
N MET A 122 -18.77 -13.79 -4.98
CA MET A 122 -19.80 -14.44 -5.80
C MET A 122 -21.23 -14.21 -5.28
N PHE A 123 -21.42 -14.09 -3.96
CA PHE A 123 -22.74 -14.00 -3.32
C PHE A 123 -23.03 -12.64 -2.67
N HIS A 124 -22.50 -11.55 -3.23
CA HIS A 124 -22.58 -10.21 -2.65
C HIS A 124 -24.02 -9.67 -2.46
N CYS A 125 -25.01 -10.24 -3.14
CA CYS A 125 -26.43 -9.88 -3.01
C CYS A 125 -27.05 -10.40 -1.71
N CYS A 126 -26.49 -11.49 -1.14
CA CYS A 126 -27.02 -12.15 0.04
C CYS A 126 -26.39 -11.63 1.34
N ILE A 127 -25.24 -10.96 1.24
CA ILE A 127 -24.46 -10.47 2.39
C ILE A 127 -25.18 -9.36 3.18
N PRO A 128 -25.91 -8.40 2.58
CA PRO A 128 -26.69 -7.41 3.33
C PRO A 128 -27.80 -8.03 4.20
N CYS A 129 -28.20 -9.28 3.91
CA CYS A 129 -29.26 -9.99 4.63
C CYS A 129 -28.73 -10.74 5.88
N ILE A 130 -27.42 -10.99 5.96
CA ILE A 130 -26.81 -11.80 7.03
C ILE A 130 -26.69 -11.03 8.36
N PRO A 131 -26.26 -9.74 8.39
CA PRO A 131 -26.15 -8.98 9.64
C PRO A 131 -27.51 -8.77 10.32
N ARG A 132 -28.60 -8.61 9.55
CA ARG A 132 -29.93 -8.34 10.10
C ARG A 132 -30.52 -9.54 10.86
N CYS A 133 -30.13 -10.77 10.48
CA CYS A 133 -30.60 -12.00 11.10
C CYS A 133 -29.73 -12.45 12.30
N ILE A 134 -28.43 -12.11 12.30
CA ILE A 134 -27.50 -12.51 13.37
C ILE A 134 -27.47 -11.49 14.52
N ARG A 135 -27.73 -10.20 14.23
CA ARG A 135 -27.73 -9.12 15.24
C ARG A 135 -28.77 -9.28 16.36
N GLN A 136 -29.75 -10.17 16.21
CA GLN A 136 -30.72 -10.50 17.26
C GLN A 136 -30.49 -11.83 17.98
N ARG A 137 -29.58 -12.71 17.53
CA ARG A 137 -29.46 -14.07 18.10
C ARG A 137 -28.16 -14.39 18.83
N THR A 138 -27.05 -13.70 18.56
CA THR A 138 -25.73 -14.14 19.07
C THR A 138 -25.17 -13.29 20.21
N ILE A 139 -25.73 -12.11 20.51
CA ILE A 139 -25.35 -11.33 21.70
C ILE A 139 -25.74 -12.04 23.03
N MET A 140 -26.52 -13.12 22.98
CA MET A 140 -27.04 -13.83 24.16
C MET A 140 -26.49 -15.25 24.39
N LYS A 141 -25.47 -15.71 23.67
CA LYS A 141 -24.85 -17.02 23.96
C LYS A 141 -23.34 -16.89 24.08
N GLY A 142 -22.89 -16.78 25.34
CA GLY A 142 -21.50 -16.70 25.77
C GLY A 142 -20.68 -17.93 25.37
N THR A 143 -20.29 -17.98 24.10
CA THR A 143 -19.51 -19.06 23.50
C THR A 143 -18.43 -18.47 22.59
N LEU A 144 -17.56 -17.66 23.18
CA LEU A 144 -16.23 -17.35 22.67
C LEU A 144 -15.30 -17.35 23.89
N GLN A 145 -14.88 -18.56 24.28
CA GLN A 145 -14.00 -18.83 25.43
C GLN A 145 -12.57 -19.17 24.98
N GLN A 146 -12.22 -18.85 23.73
CA GLN A 146 -10.83 -18.78 23.28
C GLN A 146 -10.36 -17.35 23.47
N GLU A 147 -9.20 -17.17 24.12
CA GLU A 147 -8.45 -15.93 24.06
C GLU A 147 -8.05 -15.70 22.59
N LEU A 148 -8.87 -14.93 21.88
CA LEU A 148 -8.51 -14.37 20.59
C LEU A 148 -7.38 -13.38 20.85
N ASP A 149 -6.36 -13.36 19.99
CA ASP A 149 -5.37 -12.28 20.05
C ASP A 149 -6.05 -10.91 19.91
N ASP A 150 -5.44 -9.88 20.51
CA ASP A 150 -6.02 -8.54 20.57
C ASP A 150 -6.37 -7.98 19.18
N PHE A 151 -5.60 -8.35 18.16
CA PHE A 151 -5.82 -7.96 16.77
C PHE A 151 -7.12 -8.56 16.21
N THR A 152 -7.32 -9.86 16.40
CA THR A 152 -8.53 -10.57 15.96
C THR A 152 -9.75 -10.09 16.73
N ASN A 153 -9.58 -9.80 18.01
CA ASN A 153 -10.62 -9.24 18.85
C ASN A 153 -11.05 -7.86 18.36
N ASP A 154 -10.12 -6.94 18.12
CA ASP A 154 -10.40 -5.59 17.59
C ASP A 154 -11.05 -5.65 16.19
N ALA A 155 -10.54 -6.50 15.30
CA ALA A 155 -11.12 -6.70 13.98
C ALA A 155 -12.57 -7.22 14.05
N LEU A 156 -12.86 -8.18 14.94
CA LEU A 156 -14.21 -8.69 15.15
C LEU A 156 -15.12 -7.63 15.78
N TRP A 157 -14.65 -6.89 16.78
CA TRP A 157 -15.40 -5.79 17.38
C TRP A 157 -15.78 -4.75 16.33
N ARG A 158 -14.83 -4.36 15.47
CA ARG A 158 -15.08 -3.42 14.38
C ARG A 158 -16.13 -3.92 13.41
N ILE A 159 -16.07 -5.19 13.01
CA ILE A 159 -17.04 -5.80 12.08
C ILE A 159 -18.43 -5.88 12.70
N LEU A 160 -18.53 -6.20 14.00
CA LEU A 160 -19.79 -6.48 14.67
C LEU A 160 -20.49 -5.24 15.20
N VAL A 161 -19.74 -4.22 15.63
CA VAL A 161 -20.28 -3.04 16.31
C VAL A 161 -20.39 -1.84 15.37
N THR A 162 -19.45 -1.69 14.43
CA THR A 162 -19.38 -0.47 13.62
C THR A 162 -20.36 -0.55 12.44
N PRO A 163 -21.29 0.41 12.29
CA PRO A 163 -22.18 0.47 11.13
C PRO A 163 -21.38 0.48 9.83
N ASN A 164 -21.94 -0.14 8.78
CA ASN A 164 -21.34 -0.24 7.44
C ASN A 164 -19.99 -0.99 7.33
N SER A 165 -19.33 -1.37 8.43
CA SER A 165 -18.01 -2.04 8.40
C SER A 165 -18.01 -3.34 7.57
N THR A 166 -19.04 -4.18 7.69
CA THR A 166 -19.15 -5.38 6.84
C THR A 166 -19.27 -5.05 5.35
N ALA A 167 -19.98 -3.97 5.01
CA ALA A 167 -20.17 -3.55 3.64
C ALA A 167 -18.91 -2.89 3.05
N CYS A 168 -18.17 -2.14 3.88
CA CYS A 168 -16.82 -1.67 3.59
C CYS A 168 -15.89 -2.84 3.25
N MET A 169 -15.79 -3.83 4.14
CA MET A 169 -14.95 -5.03 3.95
C MET A 169 -15.29 -5.76 2.65
N LEU A 170 -16.57 -5.91 2.34
CA LEU A 170 -17.03 -6.47 1.06
C LEU A 170 -16.55 -5.63 -0.13
N GLY A 171 -16.66 -4.31 -0.04
CA GLY A 171 -16.19 -3.38 -1.07
C GLY A 171 -14.71 -3.50 -1.33
N ILE A 172 -13.90 -3.50 -0.28
CA ILE A 172 -12.44 -3.68 -0.36
C ILE A 172 -12.09 -5.01 -1.01
N VAL A 173 -12.62 -6.12 -0.49
CA VAL A 173 -12.34 -7.46 -1.04
C VAL A 173 -12.71 -7.55 -2.52
N LYS A 174 -13.82 -6.91 -2.93
CA LYS A 174 -14.29 -6.92 -4.31
C LYS A 174 -13.47 -6.03 -5.24
N ARG A 175 -13.09 -4.83 -4.80
CA ARG A 175 -12.57 -3.74 -5.67
C ARG A 175 -11.07 -3.51 -5.55
N VAL A 176 -10.44 -3.89 -4.44
CA VAL A 176 -8.98 -3.85 -4.28
C VAL A 176 -8.40 -5.17 -4.79
N PRO A 177 -7.39 -5.14 -5.68
CA PRO A 177 -6.83 -6.34 -6.28
C PRO A 177 -5.86 -7.07 -5.34
N LEU A 178 -6.31 -7.48 -4.15
CA LEU A 178 -5.48 -8.12 -3.10
C LEU A 178 -4.76 -9.42 -3.55
N TRP A 179 -5.25 -10.07 -4.60
CA TRP A 179 -4.66 -11.31 -5.16
C TRP A 179 -4.18 -11.16 -6.61
N SER A 180 -4.62 -10.12 -7.32
CA SER A 180 -4.52 -10.00 -8.78
C SER A 180 -3.94 -8.66 -9.24
N GLY A 181 -3.08 -8.05 -8.44
CA GLY A 181 -2.41 -6.77 -8.68
C GLY A 181 -1.19 -6.83 -9.61
N SER A 182 -0.93 -7.96 -10.28
CA SER A 182 0.26 -8.14 -11.13
C SER A 182 0.42 -7.09 -12.22
N GLN A 183 -0.66 -6.70 -12.89
CA GLN A 183 -0.62 -5.67 -13.93
C GLN A 183 -0.27 -4.29 -13.35
N LEU A 184 -0.85 -3.92 -12.21
CA LEU A 184 -0.56 -2.67 -11.52
C LEU A 184 0.92 -2.62 -11.12
N TYR A 185 1.41 -3.65 -10.42
CA TYR A 185 2.82 -3.68 -10.01
C TYR A 185 3.81 -3.70 -11.18
N ARG A 186 3.45 -4.35 -12.30
CA ARG A 186 4.29 -4.32 -13.51
C ARG A 186 4.38 -2.92 -14.10
N ARG A 187 3.26 -2.20 -14.22
CA ARG A 187 3.25 -0.81 -14.72
C ARG A 187 4.07 0.11 -13.83
N VAL A 188 3.83 0.06 -12.52
CA VAL A 188 4.51 0.91 -11.54
C VAL A 188 6.01 0.58 -11.48
N GLY A 189 6.37 -0.70 -11.47
CA GLY A 189 7.78 -1.12 -11.44
C GLY A 189 8.56 -0.73 -12.70
N ALA A 190 7.90 -0.67 -13.86
CA ALA A 190 8.49 -0.18 -15.11
C ALA A 190 8.83 1.31 -15.08
N MET A 191 8.26 2.10 -14.16
CA MET A 191 8.58 3.53 -13.99
C MET A 191 9.98 3.76 -13.40
N GLY A 192 10.65 2.72 -12.87
CA GLY A 192 12.03 2.79 -12.41
C GLY A 192 12.27 3.58 -11.11
N LYS A 193 11.21 3.92 -10.37
CA LYS A 193 11.32 4.58 -9.06
C LYS A 193 12.09 3.70 -8.07
N PRO A 194 13.03 4.25 -7.29
CA PRO A 194 13.64 3.54 -6.18
C PRO A 194 12.56 2.90 -5.30
N THR A 195 12.63 1.58 -5.12
CA THR A 195 11.63 0.85 -4.34
C THR A 195 12.28 -0.08 -3.32
N LEU A 196 11.86 0.02 -2.06
CA LEU A 196 12.19 -0.94 -1.01
C LEU A 196 11.00 -1.86 -0.81
N VAL A 197 11.21 -3.17 -0.85
CA VAL A 197 10.18 -4.18 -0.59
C VAL A 197 10.63 -5.05 0.57
N ILE A 198 9.75 -5.24 1.56
CA ILE A 198 10.06 -5.98 2.78
C ILE A 198 9.04 -7.11 2.96
N PHE A 199 9.53 -8.30 3.31
CA PHE A 199 8.71 -9.47 3.66
C PHE A 199 9.16 -10.08 4.99
N GLY A 200 8.26 -10.83 5.61
CA GLY A 200 8.62 -11.83 6.63
C GLY A 200 8.76 -13.22 6.02
N GLU A 201 9.75 -13.98 6.45
CA GLU A 201 9.99 -15.36 5.99
C GLU A 201 8.80 -16.28 6.27
N LYS A 202 8.13 -16.11 7.42
CA LYS A 202 6.98 -16.91 7.86
C LYS A 202 5.65 -16.24 7.55
N ASP A 203 5.62 -15.29 6.62
CA ASP A 203 4.39 -14.61 6.21
C ASP A 203 3.45 -15.60 5.50
N ASP A 204 2.30 -15.87 6.10
CA ASP A 204 1.28 -16.80 5.62
C ASP A 204 0.16 -16.10 4.84
N VAL A 205 0.13 -14.76 4.85
CA VAL A 205 -0.85 -13.92 4.13
C VAL A 205 -0.28 -13.45 2.79
N THR A 206 0.91 -12.85 2.82
CA THR A 206 1.67 -12.38 1.65
C THR A 206 3.01 -13.10 1.59
N PRO A 207 3.03 -14.38 1.20
CA PRO A 207 4.20 -15.22 1.39
C PRO A 207 5.41 -14.70 0.60
N PRO A 208 6.64 -14.91 1.10
CA PRO A 208 7.88 -14.46 0.46
C PRO A 208 8.12 -15.09 -0.92
N THR A 209 7.37 -16.15 -1.28
CA THR A 209 7.32 -16.67 -2.66
C THR A 209 6.86 -15.63 -3.69
N CYS A 210 6.24 -14.54 -3.25
CA CYS A 210 5.90 -13.39 -4.08
C CYS A 210 7.10 -12.47 -4.35
N ALA A 211 8.16 -12.53 -3.54
CA ALA A 211 9.32 -11.64 -3.60
C ALA A 211 10.00 -11.68 -4.97
N ASP A 212 10.10 -12.84 -5.61
CA ASP A 212 10.71 -12.98 -6.94
C ASP A 212 9.93 -12.25 -8.03
N LYS A 213 8.59 -12.19 -7.91
CA LYS A 213 7.78 -11.36 -8.81
C LYS A 213 8.05 -9.87 -8.58
N PHE A 214 8.22 -9.44 -7.33
CA PHE A 214 8.60 -8.05 -7.04
C PHE A 214 9.98 -7.71 -7.59
N ARG A 215 10.98 -8.59 -7.42
CA ARG A 215 12.32 -8.43 -8.04
C ARG A 215 12.23 -8.31 -9.56
N LYS A 216 11.35 -9.10 -10.19
CA LYS A 216 11.11 -9.06 -11.64
C LYS A 216 10.38 -7.81 -12.11
N TYR A 217 9.43 -7.29 -11.32
CA TYR A 217 8.63 -6.12 -11.73
C TYR A 217 9.34 -4.80 -11.44
N PHE A 218 10.06 -4.71 -10.31
CA PHE A 218 10.73 -3.50 -9.86
C PHE A 218 12.24 -3.60 -10.06
N HIS A 219 12.73 -3.17 -11.22
CA HIS A 219 14.15 -3.28 -11.57
C HIS A 219 15.08 -2.38 -10.73
N ASN A 220 14.57 -1.26 -10.22
CA ASN A 220 15.29 -0.36 -9.33
C ASN A 220 14.83 -0.59 -7.87
N SER A 221 15.03 -1.81 -7.35
CA SER A 221 14.56 -2.18 -6.03
C SER A 221 15.58 -2.88 -5.14
N GLN A 222 15.28 -2.87 -3.84
CA GLN A 222 15.88 -3.69 -2.82
C GLN A 222 14.77 -4.54 -2.20
N VAL A 223 14.97 -5.85 -2.10
CA VAL A 223 13.99 -6.78 -1.55
C VAL A 223 14.61 -7.51 -0.37
N ILE A 224 14.05 -7.30 0.82
CA ILE A 224 14.53 -7.87 2.08
C ILE A 224 13.49 -8.83 2.63
N ILE A 225 13.92 -10.03 3.04
CA ILE A 225 13.10 -11.04 3.70
C ILE A 225 13.65 -11.23 5.11
N PHE A 226 12.90 -10.81 6.13
CA PHE A 226 13.33 -10.96 7.51
C PHE A 226 13.05 -12.38 8.03
N PRO A 227 14.05 -13.06 8.63
CA PRO A 227 13.90 -14.44 9.08
C PRO A 227 13.00 -14.52 10.32
N GLY A 228 12.25 -15.62 10.44
CA GLY A 228 11.49 -15.95 11.64
C GLY A 228 10.23 -15.12 11.92
N VAL A 229 9.92 -14.09 11.13
CA VAL A 229 8.76 -13.20 11.33
C VAL A 229 7.66 -13.45 10.29
N GLY A 230 6.39 -13.28 10.71
CA GLY A 230 5.20 -13.46 9.86
C GLY A 230 4.70 -12.18 9.21
N HIS A 231 3.42 -12.15 8.79
CA HIS A 231 2.82 -10.99 8.10
C HIS A 231 2.92 -9.69 8.90
N GLN A 232 2.84 -9.81 10.23
CA GLN A 232 2.90 -8.69 11.18
C GLN A 232 4.34 -8.21 11.45
N ALA A 233 5.30 -8.48 10.56
CA ALA A 233 6.70 -8.04 10.71
C ALA A 233 6.80 -6.54 11.05
N ALA A 234 5.94 -5.72 10.45
CA ALA A 234 5.85 -4.28 10.70
C ALA A 234 5.63 -3.91 12.18
N TYR A 235 5.01 -4.79 12.98
CA TYR A 235 4.71 -4.59 14.39
C TYR A 235 5.63 -5.38 15.32
N VAL A 236 6.14 -6.53 14.86
CA VAL A 236 6.99 -7.43 15.66
C VAL A 236 8.45 -6.96 15.70
N ILE A 237 8.95 -6.42 14.59
CA ILE A 237 10.34 -5.92 14.47
C ILE A 237 10.39 -4.46 13.97
N PRO A 238 9.62 -3.53 14.59
CA PRO A 238 9.44 -2.18 14.06
C PRO A 238 10.77 -1.42 13.95
N THR A 239 11.69 -1.58 14.91
CA THR A 239 13.00 -0.90 14.88
C THR A 239 13.86 -1.34 13.68
N ALA A 240 13.85 -2.62 13.33
CA ALA A 240 14.61 -3.14 12.20
C ALA A 240 14.06 -2.60 10.88
N ILE A 241 12.74 -2.60 10.73
CA ILE A 241 12.08 -2.11 9.51
C ILE A 241 12.19 -0.58 9.43
N ALA A 242 11.93 0.16 10.51
CA ALA A 242 12.02 1.62 10.54
C ALA A 242 13.44 2.13 10.22
N SER A 243 14.47 1.51 10.80
CA SER A 243 15.87 1.87 10.47
C SER A 243 16.22 1.57 9.01
N THR A 244 15.71 0.48 8.45
CA THR A 244 15.87 0.16 7.02
C THR A 244 15.16 1.18 6.14
N CYS A 245 13.94 1.57 6.50
CA CYS A 245 13.16 2.57 5.79
C CYS A 245 13.85 3.92 5.82
N LEU A 246 14.34 4.36 6.99
CA LEU A 246 15.09 5.59 7.15
C LEU A 246 16.33 5.62 6.25
N ALA A 247 17.18 4.58 6.32
CA ALA A 247 18.40 4.49 5.52
C ALA A 247 18.12 4.50 4.01
N PHE A 248 17.01 3.88 3.59
CA PHE A 248 16.56 3.90 2.20
C PHE A 248 16.02 5.27 1.78
N LEU A 249 15.17 5.89 2.61
CA LEU A 249 14.53 7.17 2.30
C LEU A 249 15.54 8.33 2.25
N GLN A 250 16.68 8.23 2.94
CA GLN A 250 17.77 9.20 2.86
C GLN A 250 18.58 9.15 1.55
N LEU A 251 18.43 8.10 0.74
CA LEU A 251 19.09 8.03 -0.57
C LEU A 251 18.61 9.15 -1.50
N PRO A 252 19.41 9.64 -2.45
CA PRO A 252 18.93 10.53 -3.50
C PRO A 252 17.76 9.92 -4.30
N SER A 253 16.79 10.74 -4.72
CA SER A 253 15.60 10.28 -5.47
C SER A 253 15.93 9.70 -6.85
N ASN A 254 17.11 10.00 -7.40
CA ASN A 254 17.63 9.47 -8.66
C ASN A 254 18.58 8.27 -8.49
N SER A 255 18.68 7.70 -7.28
CA SER A 255 19.54 6.55 -7.01
C SER A 255 19.11 5.30 -7.77
N ASN A 256 20.10 4.58 -8.32
CA ASN A 256 19.93 3.21 -8.77
C ASN A 256 20.19 2.26 -7.58
N VAL A 257 19.16 2.05 -6.77
CA VAL A 257 19.25 1.27 -5.53
C VAL A 257 19.56 -0.21 -5.79
N ALA A 258 19.24 -0.74 -6.97
CA ALA A 258 19.62 -2.10 -7.36
C ALA A 258 21.16 -2.29 -7.46
N ARG A 259 21.93 -1.21 -7.49
CA ARG A 259 23.40 -1.27 -7.44
C ARG A 259 23.97 -1.31 -6.02
N TYR A 260 23.16 -1.20 -4.97
CA TYR A 260 23.65 -1.17 -3.60
C TYR A 260 23.48 -2.54 -2.95
N SER A 261 24.57 -3.30 -2.73
CA SER A 261 24.48 -4.65 -2.13
C SER A 261 24.46 -4.63 -0.60
N ARG A 262 25.18 -3.69 0.03
CA ARG A 262 25.39 -3.66 1.49
C ARG A 262 25.18 -2.29 2.12
N TRP A 263 24.39 -1.42 1.49
CA TRP A 263 24.17 -0.08 2.05
C TRP A 263 23.15 -0.07 3.18
N LEU A 264 22.10 -0.89 3.07
CA LEU A 264 21.03 -0.94 4.06
C LEU A 264 21.50 -1.62 5.36
N PRO A 265 20.86 -1.33 6.51
CA PRO A 265 21.18 -1.95 7.78
C PRO A 265 21.01 -3.47 7.81
N PHE A 266 20.23 -4.02 6.88
CA PHE A 266 19.99 -5.44 6.74
C PHE A 266 20.22 -5.88 5.29
N SER A 267 20.75 -7.08 5.12
CA SER A 267 20.91 -7.76 3.83
C SER A 267 19.57 -8.26 3.28
N GLU A 268 19.57 -8.79 2.05
CA GLU A 268 18.37 -9.32 1.39
C GLU A 268 17.71 -10.50 2.14
N ASP A 269 18.50 -11.25 2.92
CA ASP A 269 18.08 -12.33 3.82
C ASP A 269 17.81 -11.85 5.26
N GLY A 270 17.78 -10.53 5.49
CA GLY A 270 17.40 -9.93 6.77
C GLY A 270 18.45 -10.03 7.87
N ALA A 271 19.70 -10.36 7.53
CA ALA A 271 20.81 -10.35 8.48
C ALA A 271 21.33 -8.93 8.70
N TYR A 272 21.62 -8.57 9.95
CA TYR A 272 22.13 -7.24 10.29
C TYR A 272 23.55 -7.02 9.74
N ILE A 273 23.75 -5.91 9.03
CA ILE A 273 25.04 -5.47 8.51
C ILE A 273 25.58 -4.36 9.42
N ARG A 274 26.77 -4.59 9.98
CA ARG A 274 27.46 -3.61 10.83
C ARG A 274 27.78 -2.35 10.03
N GLU A 275 27.69 -1.20 10.69
CA GLU A 275 27.86 0.11 10.03
C GLU A 275 29.20 0.23 9.27
N ASN A 276 30.29 -0.25 9.86
CA ASN A 276 31.62 -0.26 9.23
C ASN A 276 31.76 -1.23 8.03
N GLU A 277 30.81 -2.15 7.86
CA GLU A 277 30.75 -3.09 6.74
C GLU A 277 29.83 -2.60 5.61
N ARG A 278 29.08 -1.52 5.85
CA ARG A 278 28.16 -0.94 4.86
C ARG A 278 28.91 -0.18 3.79
N ARG A 279 28.52 -0.40 2.53
CA ARG A 279 29.18 0.21 1.36
C ARG A 279 28.22 0.37 0.20
N ILE A 280 28.45 1.44 -0.56
CA ILE A 280 27.75 1.73 -1.81
C ILE A 280 28.44 0.99 -2.94
N GLY A 281 27.67 0.29 -3.79
CA GLY A 281 28.18 -0.49 -4.91
C GLY A 281 27.76 -1.96 -4.83
N ARG A 282 28.06 -2.74 -5.89
CA ARG A 282 27.80 -4.19 -5.92
C ARG A 282 28.97 -4.94 -5.30
N ASP A 283 28.66 -6.06 -4.65
CA ASP A 283 29.66 -7.09 -4.39
C ASP A 283 30.17 -7.62 -5.74
N ALA A 284 31.49 -7.78 -5.88
CA ALA A 284 32.13 -8.29 -7.09
C ALA A 284 31.63 -9.70 -7.49
N ASP A 285 30.95 -10.39 -6.57
CA ASP A 285 30.38 -11.73 -6.73
C ASP A 285 29.00 -11.75 -7.42
N ARG A 286 28.39 -10.57 -7.69
CA ARG A 286 27.15 -10.46 -8.47
C ARG A 286 27.40 -10.31 -9.97
N SER A 287 28.01 -11.32 -10.57
CA SER A 287 27.91 -11.61 -12.00
C SER A 287 26.72 -12.54 -12.25
N GLN A 288 25.50 -12.08 -11.97
CA GLN A 288 24.31 -12.74 -12.51
C GLN A 288 23.90 -11.99 -13.78
N GLU A 289 23.92 -12.73 -14.87
CA GLU A 289 23.52 -12.37 -16.22
C GLU A 289 22.18 -11.64 -16.20
N TYR A 290 22.22 -10.33 -16.48
CA TYR A 290 21.09 -9.72 -17.15
C TYR A 290 21.10 -10.27 -18.56
N VAL A 291 20.26 -11.26 -18.83
CA VAL A 291 19.94 -11.67 -20.20
C VAL A 291 19.24 -10.47 -20.85
N CYS A 292 20.00 -9.69 -21.61
CA CYS A 292 19.45 -8.82 -22.63
C CYS A 292 18.80 -9.69 -23.70
N GLU A 293 17.65 -9.24 -24.18
CA GLU A 293 16.73 -9.90 -25.12
C GLU A 293 17.41 -10.59 -26.31
N GLU A 294 16.93 -11.79 -26.65
CA GLU A 294 16.47 -12.17 -27.99
C GLU A 294 15.94 -13.62 -27.97
N GLN A 295 14.88 -13.88 -28.75
CA GLN A 295 14.26 -15.19 -29.01
C GLN A 295 13.25 -15.75 -28.00
N LEU A 296 12.02 -15.24 -28.07
CA LEU A 296 10.83 -16.09 -28.00
C LEU A 296 9.90 -15.70 -29.15
N GLY A 297 10.13 -16.37 -30.28
CA GLY A 297 9.17 -16.40 -31.38
C GLY A 297 8.00 -17.33 -31.05
N ASP A 298 6.81 -16.86 -31.41
CA ASP A 298 5.61 -17.59 -31.82
C ASP A 298 5.09 -18.74 -30.95
N MET A 299 3.98 -18.48 -30.24
CA MET A 299 2.66 -19.03 -30.61
C MET A 299 1.63 -18.68 -29.54
N GLU A 300 0.74 -17.73 -29.82
CA GLU A 300 -0.70 -17.88 -29.60
C GLU A 300 -1.42 -16.74 -30.32
N SER A 301 -2.03 -17.10 -31.44
CA SER A 301 -2.98 -16.30 -32.20
C SER A 301 -4.29 -16.20 -31.44
N ASP A 302 -4.76 -14.99 -31.15
CA ASP A 302 -6.17 -14.73 -31.32
C ASP A 302 -6.42 -13.29 -31.78
N SER A 303 -6.98 -13.22 -32.98
CA SER A 303 -7.27 -12.02 -33.75
C SER A 303 -8.55 -11.38 -33.26
N THR A 304 -8.52 -10.10 -32.92
CA THR A 304 -9.63 -9.19 -33.26
C THR A 304 -9.08 -7.80 -33.57
N GLU A 305 -9.17 -7.44 -34.85
CA GLU A 305 -8.95 -6.10 -35.38
C GLU A 305 -9.89 -5.08 -34.71
N VAL A 306 -9.35 -3.95 -34.28
CA VAL A 306 -10.06 -2.67 -34.38
C VAL A 306 -9.08 -1.61 -34.89
N SER A 307 -9.53 -0.94 -35.94
CA SER A 307 -8.83 -0.04 -36.84
C SER A 307 -8.10 1.13 -36.19
N SER A 308 -6.94 1.41 -36.78
CA SER A 308 -6.12 2.61 -36.61
C SER A 308 -6.76 3.83 -37.28
N GLN A 309 -6.75 4.97 -36.58
CA GLN A 309 -6.66 6.28 -37.22
C GLN A 309 -5.81 7.21 -36.33
N ARG A 310 -4.60 7.51 -36.81
CA ARG A 310 -3.75 8.60 -36.33
C ARG A 310 -4.29 9.92 -36.90
N MET A 311 -4.38 10.95 -36.08
CA MET A 311 -4.14 12.33 -36.50
C MET A 311 -3.29 13.03 -35.46
N ALA A 312 -2.34 13.83 -35.96
CA ALA A 312 -1.27 14.45 -35.22
C ALA A 312 -1.52 15.96 -35.05
N TYR A 313 -0.94 16.50 -33.98
CA TYR A 313 -0.61 17.90 -33.66
C TYR A 313 -1.76 18.91 -33.43
N CYS A 314 -1.81 19.44 -32.19
CA CYS A 314 -1.49 20.85 -31.88
C CYS A 314 -1.76 21.17 -30.38
N THR A 315 -0.72 21.56 -29.65
CA THR A 315 -0.79 22.40 -28.43
C THR A 315 -0.42 23.85 -28.84
N PRO A 316 -0.69 24.93 -28.06
CA PRO A 316 -1.35 25.02 -26.76
C PRO A 316 -2.44 26.11 -26.67
N LEU A 317 -3.48 25.88 -25.86
CA LEU A 317 -4.34 26.95 -25.35
C LEU A 317 -4.44 26.87 -23.82
N LEU A 318 -3.47 27.54 -23.18
CA LEU A 318 -3.62 28.10 -21.85
C LEU A 318 -4.68 29.20 -21.91
N LYS A 319 -5.87 28.96 -21.34
CA LYS A 319 -6.65 29.88 -20.48
C LYS A 319 -8.09 29.41 -20.32
N GLN A 320 -8.55 29.51 -19.07
CA GLN A 320 -9.95 29.53 -18.61
C GLN A 320 -10.71 28.19 -18.63
N CYS A 321 -10.50 27.42 -17.57
CA CYS A 321 -11.54 26.58 -16.99
C CYS A 321 -11.49 26.76 -15.47
N ALA A 322 -12.08 27.86 -14.98
CA ALA A 322 -12.38 28.03 -13.57
C ALA A 322 -13.57 27.13 -13.22
N TRP A 323 -13.29 25.93 -12.73
CA TRP A 323 -14.31 25.08 -12.12
C TRP A 323 -14.33 25.41 -10.63
N SER A 324 -15.38 26.11 -10.19
CA SER A 324 -15.68 26.25 -8.77
C SER A 324 -16.09 24.87 -8.24
N TRP A 325 -15.22 24.24 -7.46
CA TRP A 325 -15.59 23.07 -6.67
C TRP A 325 -16.53 23.54 -5.55
N LYS A 326 -17.84 23.44 -5.78
CA LYS A 326 -18.80 23.38 -4.67
C LYS A 326 -18.70 21.97 -4.09
N LEU A 327 -17.99 21.84 -2.97
CA LEU A 327 -18.04 20.68 -2.09
C LEU A 327 -19.51 20.44 -1.68
N THR A 328 -20.19 19.52 -2.37
CA THR A 328 -21.53 19.03 -2.01
C THR A 328 -21.47 17.55 -1.66
N THR A 329 -20.54 17.18 -0.78
CA THR A 329 -20.59 15.95 0.00
C THR A 329 -20.76 16.32 1.48
N PRO A 330 -21.61 15.62 2.24
CA PRO A 330 -21.66 15.83 3.69
C PRO A 330 -20.25 15.59 4.24
N LEU A 331 -19.78 16.51 5.11
CA LEU A 331 -18.44 16.50 5.72
C LEU A 331 -18.03 15.07 6.09
N THR A 332 -17.14 14.48 5.28
CA THR A 332 -16.71 13.10 5.44
C THR A 332 -15.43 13.15 6.29
N LEU A 333 -15.51 12.69 7.54
CA LEU A 333 -14.41 12.79 8.50
C LEU A 333 -13.21 11.95 8.05
N VAL A 334 -12.02 12.54 8.03
CA VAL A 334 -10.75 11.83 7.81
C VAL A 334 -9.80 12.19 8.94
N VAL A 335 -9.32 11.18 9.67
CA VAL A 335 -8.33 11.40 10.72
C VAL A 335 -6.94 11.44 10.10
N VAL A 336 -6.24 12.56 10.29
CA VAL A 336 -4.92 12.84 9.73
C VAL A 336 -3.97 13.25 10.85
N ARG A 337 -2.75 12.73 10.83
CA ARG A 337 -1.61 13.27 11.58
C ARG A 337 -0.53 13.69 10.62
N GLU A 338 -0.15 14.95 10.75
CA GLU A 338 1.08 15.48 10.17
C GLU A 338 2.15 15.59 11.26
N TYR A 339 3.34 15.15 10.91
CA TYR A 339 4.47 15.11 11.80
C TYR A 339 5.62 15.93 11.20
N GLU A 340 5.97 17.04 11.85
CA GLU A 340 7.11 17.90 11.49
C GLU A 340 8.14 18.01 12.62
N ASN A 341 9.36 18.44 12.30
CA ASN A 341 10.44 18.66 13.28
C ASN A 341 10.28 19.99 14.08
N SER A 342 9.26 20.80 13.78
CA SER A 342 8.89 21.92 14.65
C SER A 342 7.95 21.40 15.74
N SER A 343 8.06 21.94 16.95
CA SER A 343 7.42 21.51 18.20
C SER A 343 5.88 21.53 18.26
N ASN A 344 5.20 21.45 17.11
CA ASN A 344 3.74 21.39 16.99
C ASN A 344 3.34 20.06 16.34
N ASP A 345 3.15 19.01 17.15
CA ASP A 345 2.31 17.89 16.76
C ASP A 345 0.88 18.43 16.60
N THR A 346 0.48 18.73 15.37
CA THR A 346 -0.86 19.24 15.07
C THR A 346 -1.73 18.02 14.74
N ALA A 347 -2.44 17.50 15.74
CA ALA A 347 -3.55 16.59 15.47
C ALA A 347 -4.69 17.41 14.86
N LEU A 348 -4.92 17.25 13.56
CA LEU A 348 -6.04 17.87 12.85
C LEU A 348 -7.16 16.82 12.79
N PHE A 349 -8.30 17.15 13.39
CA PHE A 349 -9.50 16.30 13.43
C PHE A 349 -10.41 16.53 12.23
#